data_AF-A0A811KXN4-F1
#
_entry.id   AF-A0A811KXN4-F1
#
_cell.length_a   1.000
_cell.length_b   1.000
_cell.length_c   1.000
_cell.angle_alpha   90.00
_cell.angle_beta   90.00
_cell.angle_gamma   90.00
#
_symmetry.space_group_name_H-M   'P 1'
#
loop_
_entity.id
_entity.type
_entity.pdbx_description
1 polymer ?
#
loop_
_entity_poly.entity_id
_entity_poly.type
_entity_poly.pdbx_seq_one_letter_code
_entity_poly.pdbx_strand_id
1 'polypeptide(L)'
;MSRYYRDLSNYFYIIIGFLVLIFIGLHSSNEHVKVVYPKSDREEKPLFTPPLKSCEPISVQEVIRQNSQPIRKLDYGNITTFKGYCNENKACIKGFRNVKHRQYFWAFPKTKSLVCQIKKNMSQLLVAIFCFLNDELSFLYSAKSLTRDVFERSCASNKASSMAKAMAKVKDKKGWHNLLVVRDPIDRILSNFMYFCVVGEYVKENVCDKRCHGCGVNMTCYLENQLILLKKMALNPEKEFGELTEHAYPQSW
;
A
#
# COMPACT_ATOMS: atom_id res chain seq x y z
N MET A 1 -20.01 22.73 23.56
CA MET A 1 -19.22 21.56 23.99
C MET A 1 -17.79 22.04 24.18
N SER A 2 -17.26 22.05 25.42
CA SER A 2 -16.05 22.82 25.76
C SER A 2 -14.77 22.20 25.18
N ARG A 3 -13.77 23.05 24.88
CA ARG A 3 -12.44 22.72 24.32
C ARG A 3 -11.76 21.53 25.03
N TYR A 4 -11.98 21.42 26.34
CA TYR A 4 -11.47 20.37 27.22
C TYR A 4 -11.98 18.96 26.85
N TYR A 5 -13.25 18.83 26.46
CA TYR A 5 -13.81 17.54 26.05
C TYR A 5 -13.25 17.04 24.71
N ARG A 6 -12.84 17.95 23.82
CA ARG A 6 -12.29 17.61 22.50
C ARG A 6 -10.85 17.08 22.61
N ASP A 7 -10.06 17.65 23.51
CA ASP A 7 -8.69 17.21 23.76
C ASP A 7 -8.65 15.86 24.48
N LEU A 8 -9.52 15.65 25.49
CA LEU A 8 -9.69 14.34 26.14
C LEU A 8 -10.14 13.24 25.17
N SER A 9 -11.03 13.57 24.23
CA SER A 9 -11.47 12.63 23.20
C SER A 9 -10.32 12.20 22.28
N ASN A 10 -9.47 13.13 21.85
CA ASN A 10 -8.31 12.83 21.01
C ASN A 10 -7.26 11.98 21.74
N TYR A 11 -6.97 12.26 23.02
CA TYR A 11 -6.06 11.42 23.82
C TYR A 11 -6.63 10.02 24.04
N PHE A 12 -7.94 9.90 24.27
CA PHE A 12 -8.62 8.61 24.40
C PHE A 12 -8.49 7.77 23.13
N TYR A 13 -8.68 8.35 21.94
CA TYR A 13 -8.49 7.63 20.67
C TYR A 13 -7.03 7.26 20.38
N ILE A 14 -6.07 8.10 20.78
CA ILE A 14 -4.65 7.79 20.63
C ILE A 14 -4.25 6.63 21.55
N ILE A 15 -4.71 6.64 22.80
CA ILE A 15 -4.43 5.58 23.78
C ILE A 15 -5.11 4.27 23.36
N ILE A 16 -6.38 4.31 22.95
CA ILE A 16 -7.07 3.13 22.42
C ILE A 16 -6.40 2.63 21.14
N GLY A 17 -6.00 3.52 20.24
CA GLY A 17 -5.27 3.14 19.03
C GLY A 17 -3.96 2.42 19.34
N PHE A 18 -3.19 2.91 20.32
CA PHE A 18 -1.98 2.26 20.80
C PHE A 18 -2.27 0.90 21.46
N LEU A 19 -3.31 0.83 22.30
CA LEU A 19 -3.71 -0.42 22.95
C LEU A 19 -4.19 -1.47 21.96
N VAL A 20 -4.95 -1.08 20.92
CA VAL A 20 -5.39 -1.97 19.84
C VAL A 20 -4.19 -2.45 19.02
N LEU A 21 -3.23 -1.58 18.71
CA LEU A 21 -2.01 -1.98 18.00
C LEU A 21 -1.14 -2.93 18.84
N ILE A 22 -1.04 -2.69 20.14
CA ILE A 22 -0.37 -3.60 21.09
C ILE A 22 -1.15 -4.93 21.16
N PHE A 23 -2.47 -4.91 21.22
CA PHE A 23 -3.30 -6.11 21.28
C PHE A 23 -3.17 -6.94 20.00
N ILE A 24 -3.20 -6.30 18.81
CA ILE A 24 -2.94 -6.97 17.52
C ILE A 24 -1.50 -7.51 17.47
N GLY A 25 -0.52 -6.75 17.97
CA GLY A 25 0.86 -7.20 18.09
C GLY A 25 1.06 -8.39 19.03
N LEU A 26 0.27 -8.49 20.10
CA LEU A 26 0.31 -9.56 21.11
C LEU A 26 -0.57 -10.77 20.74
N HIS A 27 -1.65 -10.57 19.97
CA HIS A 27 -2.57 -11.63 19.49
C HIS A 27 -2.34 -12.04 18.05
N SER A 28 -1.29 -11.54 17.39
CA SER A 28 -0.77 -12.14 16.16
C SER A 28 -0.07 -13.46 16.49
N SER A 29 -0.80 -14.39 17.13
CA SER A 29 -0.42 -15.79 17.21
C SER A 29 -0.42 -16.38 15.81
N ASN A 30 0.62 -17.17 15.51
CA ASN A 30 0.81 -17.96 14.31
C ASN A 30 -0.28 -19.04 14.14
N GLU A 31 -1.55 -18.66 14.00
CA GLU A 31 -2.56 -19.55 13.45
C GLU A 31 -2.38 -19.58 11.94
N HIS A 32 -1.52 -20.50 11.50
CA HIS A 32 -1.53 -20.97 10.13
C HIS A 32 -2.89 -21.63 9.86
N VAL A 33 -3.85 -20.86 9.36
CA VAL A 33 -5.08 -21.42 8.80
C VAL A 33 -4.69 -22.30 7.62
N LYS A 34 -4.66 -23.62 7.84
CA LYS A 34 -4.53 -24.61 6.77
C LYS A 34 -5.86 -24.66 6.01
N VAL A 35 -6.03 -23.75 5.06
CA VAL A 35 -7.14 -23.84 4.11
C VAL A 35 -6.80 -24.94 3.10
N VAL A 36 -7.42 -26.10 3.27
CA VAL A 36 -7.28 -27.23 2.35
C VAL A 36 -8.30 -27.06 1.23
N TYR A 37 -7.87 -26.52 0.09
CA TYR A 37 -8.69 -26.50 -1.12
C TYR A 37 -8.60 -27.86 -1.84
N PRO A 38 -9.73 -28.42 -2.32
CA PRO A 38 -9.70 -29.62 -3.16
C PRO A 38 -8.92 -29.35 -4.46
N LYS A 39 -8.26 -30.39 -4.97
CA LYS A 39 -7.52 -30.34 -6.24
C LYS A 39 -8.56 -30.26 -7.38
N SER A 40 -8.46 -29.23 -8.22
CA SER A 40 -9.26 -29.13 -9.44
C SER A 40 -8.47 -29.78 -10.58
N ASP A 41 -8.99 -30.87 -11.13
CA ASP A 41 -8.40 -31.59 -12.26
C ASP A 41 -8.85 -31.03 -13.63
N ARG A 42 -9.50 -29.86 -13.66
CA ARG A 42 -9.92 -29.20 -14.90
C ARG A 42 -9.19 -27.89 -15.11
N GLU A 43 -8.48 -27.81 -16.23
CA GLU A 43 -7.92 -26.60 -16.80
C GLU A 43 -9.04 -25.79 -17.48
N GLU A 44 -10.06 -25.39 -16.72
CA GLU A 44 -11.06 -24.45 -17.21
C GLU A 44 -10.44 -23.05 -17.18
N LYS A 45 -10.20 -22.46 -18.36
CA LYS A 45 -9.95 -21.02 -18.47
C LYS A 45 -11.11 -20.32 -17.76
N PRO A 46 -10.86 -19.47 -16.76
CA PRO A 46 -11.95 -18.86 -16.02
C PRO A 46 -12.84 -18.07 -16.99
N LEU A 47 -14.14 -18.37 -16.97
CA LEU A 47 -15.11 -17.59 -17.72
C LEU A 47 -15.31 -16.26 -16.96
N PHE A 48 -14.49 -15.27 -17.29
CA PHE A 48 -14.52 -13.97 -16.62
C PHE A 48 -15.71 -13.16 -17.10
N THR A 49 -16.60 -12.77 -16.19
CA THR A 49 -17.61 -11.76 -16.48
C THR A 49 -16.93 -10.40 -16.65
N PRO A 50 -17.16 -9.68 -17.75
CA PRO A 50 -16.55 -8.36 -17.95
C PRO A 50 -16.95 -7.39 -16.83
N PRO A 51 -16.09 -6.41 -16.50
CA PRO A 51 -16.35 -5.46 -15.43
C PRO A 51 -17.64 -4.67 -15.65
N LEU A 52 -18.32 -4.32 -14.56
CA LEU A 52 -19.45 -3.37 -14.58
C LEU A 52 -18.98 -2.04 -15.17
N LYS A 53 -19.80 -1.45 -16.04
CA LYS A 53 -19.47 -0.19 -16.74
C LYS A 53 -19.41 1.03 -15.82
N SER A 54 -19.95 0.97 -14.60
CA SER A 54 -19.96 2.09 -13.66
C SER A 54 -18.77 2.04 -12.70
N CYS A 55 -18.24 3.22 -12.36
CA CYS A 55 -17.18 3.37 -11.37
C CYS A 55 -17.70 3.38 -9.93
N GLU A 56 -18.94 2.93 -9.70
CA GLU A 56 -19.53 2.88 -8.37
C GLU A 56 -18.78 1.88 -7.47
N PRO A 57 -18.86 2.08 -6.14
CA PRO A 57 -18.40 1.10 -5.18
C PRO A 57 -19.08 -0.25 -5.44
N ILE A 58 -18.28 -1.31 -5.49
CA ILE A 58 -18.80 -2.65 -5.76
C ILE A 58 -19.30 -3.27 -4.47
N SER A 59 -20.48 -3.90 -4.50
CA SER A 59 -21.05 -4.56 -3.34
C SER A 59 -20.17 -5.73 -2.88
N VAL A 60 -20.18 -6.01 -1.58
CA VAL A 60 -19.42 -7.13 -1.00
C VAL A 60 -19.86 -8.47 -1.61
N GLN A 61 -21.14 -8.62 -1.90
CA GLN A 61 -21.70 -9.82 -2.55
C GLN A 61 -21.10 -10.03 -3.95
N GLU A 62 -20.94 -8.96 -4.73
CA GLU A 62 -20.34 -9.05 -6.06
C GLU A 62 -18.84 -9.34 -5.98
N VAL A 63 -18.13 -8.76 -5.01
CA VAL A 63 -16.73 -9.12 -4.74
C VAL A 63 -16.61 -10.61 -4.39
N ILE A 64 -17.46 -11.12 -3.49
CA ILE A 64 -17.47 -12.55 -3.13
C ILE A 64 -17.75 -13.40 -4.37
N ARG A 65 -18.78 -13.06 -5.14
CA ARG A 65 -19.17 -13.81 -6.35
C ARG A 65 -18.03 -13.90 -7.36
N GLN A 66 -17.34 -12.80 -7.67
CA GLN A 66 -16.22 -12.79 -8.63
C GLN A 66 -14.95 -13.49 -8.13
N ASN A 67 -14.83 -13.73 -6.83
CA ASN A 67 -13.68 -14.38 -6.20
C ASN A 67 -14.00 -15.75 -5.59
N SER A 68 -15.17 -16.31 -5.90
CA SER A 68 -15.60 -17.63 -5.41
C SER A 68 -14.92 -18.81 -6.13
N GLN A 69 -14.19 -18.53 -7.22
CA GLN A 69 -13.50 -19.58 -7.97
C GLN A 69 -12.28 -20.11 -7.20
N PRO A 70 -12.06 -21.44 -7.16
CA PRO A 70 -10.88 -22.02 -6.54
C PRO A 70 -9.61 -21.46 -7.18
N ILE A 71 -8.65 -21.05 -6.36
CA ILE A 71 -7.36 -20.58 -6.83
C ILE A 71 -6.61 -21.77 -7.43
N ARG A 72 -6.07 -21.61 -8.65
CA ARG A 72 -5.18 -22.60 -9.26
C ARG A 72 -4.01 -22.85 -8.32
N LYS A 73 -3.85 -24.09 -7.85
CA LYS A 73 -2.67 -24.46 -7.07
C LYS A 73 -1.45 -24.33 -7.96
N LEU A 74 -0.43 -23.62 -7.46
CA LEU A 74 0.88 -23.63 -8.09
C LEU A 74 1.44 -25.05 -8.00
N ASP A 75 1.90 -25.57 -9.14
CA ASP A 75 2.64 -26.81 -9.18
C ASP A 75 4.10 -26.52 -8.84
N TYR A 76 4.48 -26.88 -7.61
CA TYR A 76 5.86 -26.73 -7.13
C TYR A 76 6.75 -27.90 -7.57
N GLY A 77 6.19 -28.94 -8.23
CA GLY A 77 6.91 -30.18 -8.49
C GLY A 77 7.51 -30.77 -7.21
N ASN A 78 8.81 -31.06 -7.23
CA ASN A 78 9.56 -31.57 -6.07
C ASN A 78 10.10 -30.47 -5.14
N ILE A 79 9.82 -29.19 -5.43
CA ILE A 79 10.38 -28.07 -4.69
C ILE A 79 9.54 -27.80 -3.44
N THR A 80 10.17 -27.83 -2.27
CA THR A 80 9.46 -27.69 -0.97
C THR A 80 9.45 -26.26 -0.44
N THR A 81 10.16 -25.33 -1.09
CA THR A 81 10.27 -23.94 -0.64
C THR A 81 9.97 -22.95 -1.76
N PHE A 82 9.28 -21.85 -1.43
CA PHE A 82 9.02 -20.77 -2.37
C PHE A 82 10.30 -20.17 -2.97
N LYS A 83 11.36 -20.08 -2.15
CA LYS A 83 12.69 -19.62 -2.60
C LYS A 83 13.30 -20.55 -3.64
N GLY A 84 13.24 -21.87 -3.43
CA GLY A 84 13.67 -22.85 -4.42
C GLY A 84 12.89 -22.71 -5.73
N TYR A 85 11.56 -22.58 -5.61
CA TYR A 85 10.69 -22.39 -6.78
C TYR A 85 11.08 -21.15 -7.58
N CYS A 86 11.32 -20.02 -6.91
CA CYS A 86 11.72 -18.80 -7.60
C CYS A 86 13.16 -18.77 -8.12
N ASN A 87 14.06 -19.57 -7.55
CA ASN A 87 15.42 -19.70 -8.07
C ASN A 87 15.44 -20.48 -9.40
N GLU A 88 14.62 -21.52 -9.50
CA GLU A 88 14.53 -22.36 -10.69
C GLU A 88 13.58 -21.77 -11.74
N ASN A 89 12.52 -21.10 -11.29
CA ASN A 89 11.50 -20.56 -12.16
C ASN A 89 11.76 -19.09 -12.51
N LYS A 90 12.18 -18.86 -13.76
CA LYS A 90 12.34 -17.51 -14.35
C LYS A 90 11.05 -16.68 -14.36
N ALA A 91 9.90 -17.29 -14.03
CA ALA A 91 8.64 -16.58 -13.84
C ALA A 91 8.57 -15.79 -12.52
N CYS A 92 9.51 -15.93 -11.58
CA CYS A 92 9.56 -15.04 -10.42
C CYS A 92 10.25 -13.71 -10.75
N ILE A 93 9.82 -12.64 -10.09
CA ILE A 93 10.46 -11.33 -10.21
C ILE A 93 11.71 -11.34 -9.33
N LYS A 94 12.86 -10.95 -9.89
CA LYS A 94 14.08 -10.76 -9.10
C LYS A 94 13.87 -9.62 -8.09
N GLY A 95 14.21 -9.87 -6.83
CA GLY A 95 14.22 -8.85 -5.79
C GLY A 95 15.22 -7.71 -6.06
N PHE A 96 15.16 -6.66 -5.24
CA PHE A 96 16.11 -5.53 -5.21
C PHE A 96 16.32 -4.78 -6.54
N ARG A 97 15.31 -4.74 -7.42
CA ARG A 97 15.37 -3.91 -8.62
C ARG A 97 15.12 -2.45 -8.27
N ASN A 98 16.06 -1.58 -8.66
CA ASN A 98 15.92 -0.14 -8.53
C ASN A 98 15.00 0.38 -9.64
N VAL A 99 13.70 0.24 -9.42
CA VAL A 99 12.68 0.76 -10.32
C VAL A 99 12.43 2.22 -10.02
N LYS A 100 12.28 3.03 -11.05
CA LYS A 100 11.87 4.42 -10.94
C LYS A 100 10.43 4.44 -10.47
N HIS A 101 10.26 4.84 -9.21
CA HIS A 101 8.97 5.06 -8.60
C HIS A 101 8.95 6.50 -8.10
N ARG A 102 7.79 7.16 -8.19
CA ARG A 102 7.60 8.51 -7.63
C ARG A 102 7.63 8.44 -6.11
N GLN A 103 8.84 8.46 -5.58
CA GLN A 103 9.16 8.39 -4.17
C GLN A 103 9.45 9.79 -3.65
N TYR A 104 8.84 10.14 -2.51
CA TYR A 104 9.10 11.43 -1.88
C TYR A 104 9.83 11.23 -0.56
N PHE A 105 10.74 12.17 -0.30
CA PHE A 105 11.50 12.27 0.92
C PHE A 105 11.12 13.56 1.62
N TRP A 106 10.98 13.51 2.94
CA TRP A 106 10.53 14.65 3.75
C TRP A 106 11.54 14.91 4.84
N ALA A 107 12.13 16.11 4.85
CA ALA A 107 13.08 16.52 5.87
C ALA A 107 12.38 17.38 6.93
N PHE A 108 12.42 16.96 8.20
CA PHE A 108 11.79 17.65 9.32
C PHE A 108 12.86 18.16 10.28
N PRO A 109 13.25 19.45 10.20
CA PRO A 109 14.35 19.99 10.98
C PRO A 109 14.12 19.91 12.49
N LYS A 110 12.89 20.17 12.97
CA LYS A 110 12.58 20.18 14.40
C LYS A 110 12.82 18.82 15.07
N THR A 111 12.48 17.73 14.39
CA THR A 111 12.68 16.35 14.88
C THR A 111 13.99 15.71 14.37
N LYS A 112 14.77 16.44 13.56
CA LYS A 112 15.96 15.92 12.86
C LYS A 112 15.69 14.60 12.14
N SER A 113 14.57 14.51 11.44
CA SER A 113 14.12 13.26 10.79
C SER A 113 14.04 13.41 9.29
N LEU A 114 14.58 12.43 8.56
CA LEU A 114 14.34 12.24 7.14
C LEU A 114 13.39 11.07 6.94
N VAL A 115 12.19 11.34 6.44
CA VAL A 115 11.12 10.35 6.27
C VAL A 115 10.95 9.97 4.81
N CYS A 116 10.99 8.67 4.51
CA CYS A 116 10.69 8.13 3.19
C CYS A 116 9.18 7.83 3.05
N GLN A 117 8.47 8.53 2.16
CA GLN A 117 7.03 8.40 1.98
C GLN A 117 6.67 7.28 0.99
N ILE A 118 6.76 6.00 1.38
CA ILE A 118 6.45 4.92 0.43
C ILE A 118 4.94 4.71 0.29
N LYS A 119 4.43 4.74 -0.95
CA LYS A 119 3.01 4.51 -1.27
C LYS A 119 2.48 3.24 -0.57
N LYS A 120 1.25 3.30 -0.03
CA LYS A 120 0.54 2.23 0.71
C LYS A 120 1.21 1.69 1.99
N ASN A 121 2.21 2.39 2.54
CA ASN A 121 2.88 2.05 3.79
C ASN A 121 2.54 3.07 4.89
N MET A 122 1.25 3.32 5.12
CA MET A 122 0.78 4.35 6.05
C MET A 122 1.33 5.75 5.74
N SER A 123 1.84 5.98 4.52
CA SER A 123 2.73 7.10 4.25
C SER A 123 2.07 8.47 4.24
N GLN A 124 0.76 8.51 4.01
CA GLN A 124 -0.04 9.71 4.18
C GLN A 124 -0.12 10.12 5.65
N LEU A 125 -0.52 9.18 6.53
CA LEU A 125 -0.61 9.40 7.96
C LEU A 125 0.77 9.65 8.59
N LEU A 126 1.82 8.93 8.16
CA LEU A 126 3.19 9.16 8.59
C LEU A 126 3.62 10.60 8.32
N VAL A 127 3.39 11.11 7.11
CA VAL A 127 3.71 12.51 6.80
C VAL A 127 2.86 13.46 7.64
N ALA A 128 1.57 13.21 7.84
CA ALA A 128 0.73 14.06 8.69
C ALA A 128 1.25 14.15 10.14
N ILE A 129 1.66 13.03 10.73
CA ILE A 129 2.27 12.99 12.08
C ILE A 129 3.52 13.87 12.13
N PHE A 130 4.43 13.71 11.17
CA PHE A 130 5.66 14.52 11.18
C PHE A 130 5.42 16.00 10.88
N CYS A 131 4.43 16.33 10.07
CA CYS A 131 4.05 17.71 9.83
C CYS A 131 3.42 18.35 11.08
N PHE A 132 2.62 17.59 11.83
CA PHE A 132 2.17 17.99 13.17
C PHE A 132 3.35 18.21 14.11
N LEU A 133 4.27 17.24 14.25
CA LEU A 133 5.42 17.37 15.14
C LEU A 133 6.34 18.55 14.77
N ASN A 134 6.43 18.89 13.48
CA ASN A 134 7.23 20.00 13.00
C ASN A 134 6.61 21.37 13.30
N ASP A 135 5.27 21.47 13.35
CA ASP A 135 4.55 22.71 13.66
C ASP A 135 3.20 22.42 14.37
N GLU A 136 3.32 22.05 15.65
CA GLU A 136 2.20 21.61 16.48
C GLU A 136 1.19 22.73 16.69
N LEU A 137 1.66 23.97 16.89
CA LEU A 137 0.79 25.11 17.16
C LEU A 137 -0.09 25.43 15.95
N SER A 138 0.49 25.59 14.75
CA SER A 138 -0.31 25.85 13.54
C SER A 138 -1.31 24.74 13.26
N PHE A 139 -0.94 23.48 13.54
CA PHE A 139 -1.86 22.35 13.41
C PHE A 139 -3.02 22.43 14.42
N LEU A 140 -2.74 22.66 15.71
CA LEU A 140 -3.76 22.78 16.75
C LEU A 140 -4.72 23.96 16.51
N TYR A 141 -4.20 25.09 16.01
CA TYR A 141 -5.00 26.28 15.72
C TYR A 141 -5.78 26.20 14.40
N SER A 142 -5.39 25.35 13.46
CA SER A 142 -6.09 25.20 12.17
C SER A 142 -7.31 24.25 12.22
N ALA A 143 -7.64 23.71 13.40
CA ALA A 143 -8.71 22.72 13.60
C ALA A 143 -8.59 21.47 12.69
N LYS A 144 -7.38 21.19 12.21
CA LYS A 144 -7.08 20.05 11.34
C LYS A 144 -7.09 18.73 12.09
N SER A 145 -7.51 17.67 11.41
CA SER A 145 -7.48 16.29 11.87
C SER A 145 -6.39 15.52 11.16
N LEU A 146 -5.62 14.74 11.93
CA LEU A 146 -4.56 13.86 11.42
C LEU A 146 -5.09 12.76 10.50
N THR A 147 -6.40 12.48 10.51
CA THR A 147 -7.03 11.44 9.71
C THR A 147 -7.87 11.98 8.55
N ARG A 148 -8.28 13.26 8.60
CA ARG A 148 -9.14 13.87 7.56
C ARG A 148 -8.38 14.84 6.65
N ASP A 149 -7.43 15.61 7.20
CA ASP A 149 -6.75 16.69 6.47
C ASP A 149 -5.35 16.28 5.97
N VAL A 150 -5.16 14.98 5.76
CA VAL A 150 -3.87 14.36 5.40
C VAL A 150 -3.30 14.87 4.06
N PHE A 151 -4.16 15.48 3.24
CA PHE A 151 -3.84 16.05 1.93
C PHE A 151 -3.45 17.53 2.00
N GLU A 152 -3.89 18.28 3.02
CA GLU A 152 -3.57 19.70 3.20
C GLU A 152 -2.35 19.92 4.10
N ARG A 153 -1.18 19.63 3.53
CA ARG A 153 0.08 19.60 4.28
C ARG A 153 0.71 20.99 4.33
N SER A 154 0.58 21.66 5.48
CA SER A 154 1.29 22.92 5.81
C SER A 154 2.82 22.83 5.66
N CYS A 155 3.36 21.61 5.73
CA CYS A 155 4.78 21.28 5.62
C CYS A 155 5.26 20.95 4.18
N ALA A 156 4.51 21.28 3.13
CA ALA A 156 4.85 20.87 1.75
C ALA A 156 6.26 21.28 1.29
N SER A 157 6.81 22.37 1.84
CA SER A 157 8.18 22.84 1.61
C SER A 157 9.27 21.83 2.01
N ASN A 158 8.95 20.91 2.93
CA ASN A 158 9.83 19.84 3.41
C ASN A 158 9.95 18.66 2.43
N LYS A 159 9.08 18.59 1.42
CA LYS A 159 9.06 17.54 0.40
C LYS A 159 10.22 17.69 -0.58
N ALA A 160 10.81 16.57 -0.99
CA ALA A 160 11.81 16.48 -2.04
C ALA A 160 11.66 15.18 -2.85
N SER A 161 12.17 15.20 -4.10
CA SER A 161 12.14 14.05 -5.00
C SER A 161 13.27 13.04 -4.77
N SER A 162 14.21 13.33 -3.88
CA SER A 162 15.29 12.42 -3.50
C SER A 162 15.84 12.76 -2.12
N MET A 163 16.47 11.79 -1.47
CA MET A 163 17.18 11.97 -0.20
C MET A 163 18.24 13.07 -0.31
N ALA A 164 19.04 13.09 -1.38
CA ALA A 164 20.05 14.12 -1.60
C ALA A 164 19.45 15.53 -1.62
N LYS A 165 18.33 15.72 -2.35
CA LYS A 165 17.62 17.02 -2.40
C LYS A 165 17.00 17.39 -1.06
N ALA A 166 16.47 16.41 -0.31
CA ALA A 166 15.93 16.65 1.02
C ALA A 166 17.02 17.15 1.99
N MET A 167 18.17 16.47 2.00
CA MET A 167 19.29 16.77 2.90
C MET A 167 20.12 17.98 2.48
N ALA A 168 20.04 18.44 1.23
CA ALA A 168 20.70 19.67 0.78
C ALA A 168 20.18 20.92 1.50
N LYS A 169 18.91 20.89 1.96
CA LYS A 169 18.28 21.98 2.72
C LYS A 169 18.69 22.02 4.20
N VAL A 170 19.41 21.00 4.67
CA VAL A 170 19.77 20.80 6.08
C VAL A 170 21.19 21.29 6.32
N LYS A 171 21.33 22.38 7.10
CA LYS A 171 22.64 22.98 7.43
C LYS A 171 23.48 22.10 8.35
N ASP A 172 22.87 21.57 9.42
CA ASP A 172 23.51 20.64 10.36
C ASP A 172 22.85 19.26 10.28
N LYS A 173 23.61 18.28 9.82
CA LYS A 173 23.17 16.89 9.67
C LYS A 173 23.45 16.05 10.93
N LYS A 174 24.10 16.61 11.95
CA LYS A 174 24.45 15.88 13.17
C LYS A 174 23.19 15.50 13.96
N GLY A 175 23.08 14.21 14.27
CA GLY A 175 21.94 13.63 15.00
C GLY A 175 20.66 13.53 14.17
N TRP A 176 20.77 13.49 12.84
CA TRP A 176 19.63 13.16 11.98
C TRP A 176 19.42 11.65 11.90
N HIS A 177 18.15 11.25 11.84
CA HIS A 177 17.75 9.86 11.69
C HIS A 177 16.89 9.67 10.45
N ASN A 178 17.11 8.56 9.74
CA ASN A 178 16.29 8.17 8.61
C ASN A 178 15.18 7.25 9.11
N LEU A 179 13.94 7.56 8.75
CA LEU A 179 12.78 6.74 9.07
C LEU A 179 12.15 6.20 7.80
N LEU A 180 11.96 4.88 7.80
CA LEU A 180 11.24 4.15 6.79
C LEU A 180 10.24 3.22 7.45
N VAL A 181 8.98 3.28 7.02
CA VAL A 181 7.95 2.31 7.39
C VAL A 181 7.73 1.39 6.20
N VAL A 182 7.90 0.09 6.45
CA VAL A 182 7.60 -0.99 5.51
C VAL A 182 6.37 -1.74 6.00
N ARG A 183 5.64 -2.34 5.07
CA ARG A 183 4.42 -3.12 5.33
C ARG A 183 4.58 -4.49 4.69
N ASP A 184 3.94 -5.48 5.29
CA ASP A 184 3.83 -6.81 4.69
C ASP A 184 3.32 -6.72 3.23
N PRO A 185 3.99 -7.40 2.27
CA PRO A 185 3.64 -7.30 0.85
C PRO A 185 2.21 -7.73 0.51
N ILE A 186 1.69 -8.77 1.18
CA ILE A 186 0.32 -9.28 0.92
C ILE A 186 -0.68 -8.21 1.32
N ASP A 187 -0.48 -7.68 2.51
CA ASP A 187 -1.28 -6.64 3.12
C ASP A 187 -1.33 -5.35 2.28
N ARG A 188 -0.18 -5.03 1.66
CA ARG A 188 -0.06 -3.92 0.73
C ARG A 188 -0.83 -4.16 -0.57
N ILE A 189 -0.72 -5.36 -1.15
CA ILE A 189 -1.45 -5.75 -2.37
C ILE A 189 -2.96 -5.72 -2.11
N LEU A 190 -3.43 -6.28 -0.98
CA LEU A 190 -4.83 -6.25 -0.58
C LEU A 190 -5.34 -4.81 -0.40
N SER A 191 -4.58 -3.98 0.32
CA SER A 191 -4.95 -2.56 0.50
C SER A 191 -4.98 -1.80 -0.83
N ASN A 192 -4.13 -2.16 -1.78
CA ASN A 192 -4.13 -1.58 -3.12
C ASN A 192 -5.36 -2.01 -3.91
N PHE A 193 -5.67 -3.30 -3.92
CA PHE A 193 -6.83 -3.87 -4.58
C PHE A 193 -8.14 -3.31 -4.02
N MET A 194 -8.32 -3.30 -2.70
CA MET A 194 -9.53 -2.74 -2.08
C MET A 194 -9.73 -1.28 -2.48
N TYR A 195 -8.65 -0.50 -2.47
CA TYR A 195 -8.70 0.92 -2.75
C TYR A 195 -9.00 1.25 -4.22
N PHE A 196 -8.27 0.64 -5.16
CA PHE A 196 -8.40 0.95 -6.58
C PHE A 196 -9.47 0.12 -7.30
N CYS A 197 -9.77 -1.10 -6.84
CA CYS A 197 -10.68 -2.04 -7.52
C CYS A 197 -12.07 -2.07 -6.89
N VAL A 198 -12.15 -2.15 -5.57
CA VAL A 198 -13.44 -2.35 -4.89
C VAL A 198 -14.12 -1.02 -4.58
N VAL A 199 -13.42 -0.11 -3.89
CA VAL A 199 -13.92 1.23 -3.55
C VAL A 199 -13.92 2.12 -4.79
N GLY A 200 -12.86 2.07 -5.58
CA GLY A 200 -12.79 2.78 -6.86
C GLY A 200 -12.48 4.28 -6.77
N GLU A 201 -11.94 4.75 -5.65
CA GLU A 201 -11.79 6.17 -5.29
C GLU A 201 -10.99 7.02 -6.32
N TYR A 202 -10.14 6.40 -7.13
CA TYR A 202 -9.34 7.09 -8.17
C TYR A 202 -9.62 6.65 -9.61
N VAL A 203 -10.67 5.88 -9.85
CA VAL A 203 -11.01 5.49 -11.23
C VAL A 203 -11.81 6.63 -11.86
N LYS A 204 -11.20 7.35 -12.81
CA LYS A 204 -11.92 8.33 -13.62
C LYS A 204 -13.07 7.63 -14.35
N GLU A 205 -14.23 8.29 -14.41
CA GLU A 205 -15.46 7.74 -15.00
C GLU A 205 -15.28 7.20 -16.43
N ASN A 206 -14.34 7.73 -17.20
CA ASN A 206 -14.04 7.30 -18.56
C ASN A 206 -13.09 6.10 -18.68
N VAL A 207 -12.74 5.43 -17.58
CA VAL A 207 -11.77 4.31 -17.54
C VAL A 207 -12.30 3.11 -16.72
N CYS A 208 -13.61 3.07 -16.42
CA CYS A 208 -14.21 2.02 -15.58
C CYS A 208 -14.07 0.61 -16.21
N ASP A 209 -14.14 0.51 -17.54
CA ASP A 209 -13.94 -0.72 -18.31
C ASP A 209 -12.51 -1.30 -18.17
N LYS A 210 -11.54 -0.45 -17.83
CA LYS A 210 -10.14 -0.83 -17.59
C LYS A 210 -9.76 -0.86 -16.11
N ARG A 211 -10.76 -0.79 -15.21
CA ARG A 211 -10.55 -0.90 -13.76
C ARG A 211 -9.77 -2.16 -13.44
N CYS A 212 -8.73 -1.98 -12.63
CA CYS A 212 -7.84 -3.04 -12.18
C CYS A 212 -7.27 -3.91 -13.29
N HIS A 213 -6.66 -3.24 -14.27
CA HIS A 213 -6.08 -3.86 -15.45
C HIS A 213 -7.10 -4.65 -16.29
N GLY A 214 -8.36 -4.18 -16.29
CA GLY A 214 -9.48 -4.83 -16.99
C GLY A 214 -10.11 -6.00 -16.22
N CYS A 215 -9.72 -6.25 -14.98
CA CYS A 215 -10.20 -7.38 -14.18
C CYS A 215 -11.42 -7.06 -13.30
N GLY A 216 -11.85 -5.78 -13.24
CA GLY A 216 -12.92 -5.38 -12.32
C GLY A 216 -12.54 -5.65 -10.86
N VAL A 217 -13.26 -6.55 -10.19
CA VAL A 217 -12.98 -6.99 -8.82
C VAL A 217 -12.60 -8.48 -8.74
N ASN A 218 -12.12 -9.08 -9.83
CA ASN A 218 -11.54 -10.42 -9.79
C ASN A 218 -10.07 -10.33 -9.37
N MET A 219 -9.75 -10.83 -8.17
CA MET A 219 -8.41 -10.79 -7.57
C MET A 219 -7.43 -11.67 -8.33
N THR A 220 -7.84 -12.86 -8.79
CA THR A 220 -6.95 -13.78 -9.53
C THR A 220 -6.45 -13.13 -10.82
N CYS A 221 -7.36 -12.62 -11.65
CA CYS A 221 -7.04 -11.86 -12.85
C CYS A 221 -6.15 -10.65 -12.52
N TYR A 222 -6.50 -9.90 -11.48
CA TYR A 222 -5.73 -8.74 -11.05
C TYR A 222 -4.28 -9.12 -10.71
N LEU A 223 -4.07 -10.16 -9.91
CA LEU A 223 -2.75 -10.63 -9.50
C LEU A 223 -1.92 -11.12 -10.70
N GLU A 224 -2.53 -11.84 -11.64
CA GLU A 224 -1.85 -12.30 -12.86
C GLU A 224 -1.40 -11.13 -13.74
N ASN A 225 -2.30 -10.17 -13.99
CA ASN A 225 -1.98 -8.97 -14.76
C ASN A 225 -0.94 -8.09 -14.02
N GLN A 226 -1.08 -7.96 -12.71
CA GLN A 226 -0.14 -7.23 -11.86
C GLN A 226 1.25 -7.88 -11.92
N LEU A 227 1.37 -9.21 -11.84
CA LEU A 227 2.63 -9.93 -11.97
C LEU A 227 3.31 -9.66 -13.32
N ILE A 228 2.54 -9.67 -14.42
CA ILE A 228 3.05 -9.33 -15.76
C ILE A 228 3.60 -7.90 -15.80
N LEU A 229 2.88 -6.94 -15.22
CA LEU A 229 3.30 -5.54 -15.19
C LEU A 229 4.52 -5.32 -14.29
N LEU A 230 4.57 -5.96 -13.13
CA LEU A 230 5.72 -5.91 -12.23
C LEU A 230 6.98 -6.52 -12.88
N LYS A 231 6.85 -7.60 -13.66
CA LYS A 231 7.95 -8.13 -14.48
C LYS A 231 8.43 -7.10 -15.51
N LYS A 232 7.51 -6.46 -16.23
CA LYS A 232 7.85 -5.42 -17.20
C LYS A 232 8.54 -4.23 -16.53
N MET A 233 8.10 -3.84 -15.34
CA MET A 233 8.70 -2.78 -14.53
C MET A 233 10.11 -3.16 -14.05
N ALA A 234 10.30 -4.39 -13.58
CA ALA A 234 11.62 -4.90 -13.20
C ALA A 234 12.61 -4.98 -14.38
N LEU A 235 12.11 -5.19 -15.61
CA LEU A 235 12.93 -5.21 -16.83
C LEU A 235 13.17 -3.81 -17.41
N ASN A 236 12.26 -2.86 -17.17
CA ASN A 236 12.34 -1.49 -17.69
C ASN A 236 12.22 -0.49 -16.54
N PRO A 237 13.22 -0.41 -15.65
CA PRO A 237 13.13 0.36 -14.41
C PRO A 237 12.85 1.84 -14.63
N GLU A 238 13.20 2.42 -15.78
CA GLU A 238 12.99 3.84 -16.07
C GLU A 238 11.57 4.22 -16.49
N LYS A 239 10.72 3.23 -16.83
CA LYS A 239 9.37 3.45 -17.34
C LYS A 239 8.34 3.48 -16.21
N GLU A 240 7.40 4.43 -16.28
CA GLU A 240 6.24 4.47 -15.39
C GLU A 240 5.16 3.46 -15.86
N PHE A 241 4.57 2.73 -14.92
CA PHE A 241 3.55 1.67 -15.19
C PHE A 241 2.17 2.00 -14.62
N GLY A 242 1.97 3.27 -14.23
CA GLY A 242 0.71 3.78 -13.70
C GLY A 242 0.56 3.57 -12.19
N GLU A 243 -0.34 4.35 -11.58
CA GLU A 243 -0.46 4.40 -10.13
C GLU A 243 -0.84 3.06 -9.52
N LEU A 244 -1.80 2.34 -10.09
CA LEU A 244 -2.22 1.03 -9.57
C LEU A 244 -1.03 0.06 -9.44
N THR A 245 -0.21 -0.04 -10.50
CA THR A 245 0.95 -0.93 -10.54
C THR A 245 2.01 -0.50 -9.53
N GLU A 246 2.34 0.80 -9.50
CA GLU A 246 3.37 1.35 -8.61
C GLU A 246 3.00 1.21 -7.12
N HIS A 247 1.72 1.41 -6.78
CA HIS A 247 1.26 1.29 -5.40
C HIS A 247 1.28 -0.17 -4.91
N ALA A 248 1.13 -1.16 -5.80
CA ALA A 248 1.32 -2.58 -5.51
C ALA A 248 2.77 -3.07 -5.65
N TYR A 249 3.71 -2.25 -6.17
CA TYR A 249 5.10 -2.69 -6.36
C TYR A 249 5.78 -3.00 -5.01
N PRO A 250 6.11 -4.26 -4.73
CA PRO A 250 6.63 -4.69 -3.42
C PRO A 250 8.00 -4.06 -3.12
N GLN A 251 8.23 -3.72 -1.85
CA GLN A 251 9.46 -3.04 -1.39
C GLN A 251 10.67 -3.99 -1.35
N SER A 252 10.42 -5.26 -1.09
CA SER A 252 11.41 -6.35 -1.12
C SER A 252 10.68 -7.65 -1.41
N TRP A 253 11.29 -8.51 -2.22
CA TRP A 253 11.00 -9.94 -2.30
C TRP A 253 12.23 -10.69 -1.80
#